data_AF-U5DBJ0-F1
#
_entry.id   AF-U5DBJ0-F1
#
_cell.length_a   1.000
_cell.length_b   1.000
_cell.length_c   1.000
_cell.angle_alpha   90.00
_cell.angle_beta   90.00
_cell.angle_gamma   90.00
#
_symmetry.space_group_name_H-M   'P 1'
#
loop_
_entity.id
_entity.type
_entity.pdbx_description
1 polymer ?
#
loop_
_entity_poly.entity_id
_entity_poly.type
_entity_poly.pdbx_seq_one_letter_code
_entity_poly.pdbx_strand_id
1 'polypeptide(L)'
;MEFIALHGQRFLPLYRFNWMTGDWTLPKGTLKDGGMVEKMFLSFDRLRLLIAGCQISSDEKESLLLRNVSENTRGFDQMYAAYLDKARLFASFLPEFPTKRQIPQDIDPDLVQFKV
;
A
#
# COMPACT_ATOMS: atom_id res chain seq x y z
N MET A 1 8.89 -0.87 12.86
CA MET A 1 7.59 -0.41 13.42
C MET A 1 7.40 1.11 13.34
N GLU A 2 8.46 1.92 13.39
CA GLU A 2 8.38 3.40 13.31
C GLU A 2 7.66 3.93 12.07
N PHE A 3 7.90 3.35 10.89
CA PHE A 3 7.24 3.77 9.65
C PHE A 3 5.71 3.75 9.77
N ILE A 4 5.15 2.67 10.32
CA ILE A 4 3.70 2.51 10.48
C ILE A 4 3.17 3.53 11.50
N ALA A 5 3.89 3.74 12.60
CA ALA A 5 3.51 4.72 13.61
C ALA A 5 3.47 6.16 13.07
N LEU A 6 4.39 6.51 12.18
CA LEU A 6 4.50 7.86 11.60
C LEU A 6 3.58 8.08 10.40
N HIS A 7 3.44 7.07 9.53
CA HIS A 7 2.82 7.23 8.22
C HIS A 7 1.59 6.36 7.98
N GLY A 8 1.34 5.34 8.81
CA GLY A 8 0.31 4.33 8.56
C GLY A 8 -1.09 4.92 8.37
N GLN A 9 -1.45 5.92 9.18
CA GLN A 9 -2.75 6.59 9.09
C GLN A 9 -3.02 7.20 7.70
N ARG A 10 -1.97 7.66 7.00
CA ARG A 10 -2.09 8.32 5.69
C ARG A 10 -2.61 7.38 4.61
N PHE A 11 -2.36 6.08 4.75
CA PHE A 11 -2.76 5.07 3.78
C PHE A 11 -4.19 4.57 3.98
N LEU A 12 -4.75 4.72 5.18
CA LEU A 12 -6.05 4.15 5.51
C LEU A 12 -7.20 4.68 4.62
N PRO A 13 -7.26 5.96 4.22
CA PRO A 13 -8.30 6.45 3.30
C PRO A 13 -8.25 5.88 1.90
N LEU A 14 -7.13 5.26 1.50
CA LEU A 14 -7.00 4.63 0.19
C LEU A 14 -7.80 3.32 0.10
N TYR A 15 -8.25 2.80 1.24
CA TYR A 15 -9.01 1.58 1.34
C TYR A 15 -10.45 1.86 1.75
N ARG A 16 -11.36 1.07 1.19
CA ARG A 16 -12.74 1.01 1.65
C ARG A 16 -12.82 0.04 2.83
N PHE A 17 -13.17 0.58 3.98
CA PHE A 17 -13.47 -0.23 5.17
C PHE A 17 -14.94 -0.67 5.13
N ASN A 18 -15.16 -1.98 5.23
CA ASN A 18 -16.48 -2.55 5.43
C ASN A 18 -16.74 -2.61 6.94
N TRP A 19 -17.59 -1.72 7.43
CA TRP A 19 -17.89 -1.65 8.84
C TRP A 19 -18.67 -2.86 9.39
N MET A 20 -19.35 -3.63 8.53
CA MET A 20 -20.11 -4.80 8.96
C MET A 20 -19.22 -6.03 9.13
N THR A 21 -18.20 -6.19 8.29
CA THR A 21 -17.30 -7.36 8.32
C THR A 21 -15.94 -7.06 8.93
N GLY A 22 -15.57 -5.79 9.04
CA GLY A 22 -14.21 -5.36 9.44
C GLY A 22 -13.18 -5.45 8.31
N ASP A 23 -13.60 -5.77 7.08
CA ASP A 23 -12.68 -5.97 5.97
C ASP A 23 -12.20 -4.65 5.36
N TRP A 24 -10.93 -4.62 4.97
CA TRP A 24 -10.35 -3.54 4.18
C TRP A 24 -10.22 -4.00 2.74
N THR A 25 -10.89 -3.30 1.83
CA THR A 25 -10.83 -3.60 0.39
C THR A 25 -10.26 -2.42 -0.35
N LEU A 26 -9.43 -2.70 -1.35
CA LEU A 26 -9.04 -1.66 -2.29
C LEU A 26 -10.23 -1.40 -3.22
N PRO A 27 -10.65 -0.14 -3.43
CA PRO A 27 -11.70 0.17 -4.39
C PRO A 27 -11.26 -0.26 -5.80
N LYS A 28 -11.81 -1.36 -6.30
CA LYS A 28 -11.66 -1.74 -7.71
C LYS A 28 -12.68 -0.94 -8.53
N GLY A 29 -12.24 0.10 -9.24
CA GLY A 29 -12.99 0.63 -10.39
C GLY A 29 -13.49 2.08 -10.36
N THR A 30 -12.80 3.04 -9.73
CA THR A 30 -13.15 4.48 -9.90
C THR A 30 -12.09 5.34 -10.59
N LEU A 31 -10.96 4.77 -11.00
CA LEU A 31 -9.94 5.49 -11.75
C LEU A 31 -9.96 5.03 -13.21
N LYS A 32 -10.70 5.75 -14.05
CA LYS A 32 -10.56 5.66 -15.51
C LYS A 32 -9.32 6.39 -16.03
N ASP A 33 -8.54 6.98 -15.12
CA ASP A 33 -7.33 7.72 -15.42
C ASP A 33 -6.24 7.23 -14.45
N GLY A 34 -5.10 6.80 -14.96
CA GLY A 34 -4.04 6.12 -14.21
C GLY A 34 -3.35 7.04 -13.19
N GLY A 35 -4.05 7.34 -12.09
CA GLY A 35 -3.58 8.21 -11.03
C GLY A 35 -2.52 7.57 -10.14
N MET A 36 -1.90 8.42 -9.31
CA MET A 36 -0.75 8.10 -8.46
C MET A 36 -0.96 6.87 -7.56
N VAL A 37 -2.18 6.68 -7.06
CA VAL A 37 -2.55 5.56 -6.18
C VAL A 37 -2.52 4.22 -6.92
N GLU A 38 -3.00 4.17 -8.16
CA GLU A 38 -2.99 2.94 -8.97
C GLU A 38 -1.57 2.57 -9.37
N LYS A 39 -0.76 3.54 -9.80
CA LYS A 39 0.67 3.34 -10.09
C LYS A 39 1.43 2.82 -8.86
N MET A 40 1.08 3.31 -7.66
CA MET A 40 1.61 2.81 -6.40
C MET A 40 1.26 1.33 -6.20
N PHE A 41 -0.01 0.95 -6.32
CA PHE A 41 -0.43 -0.44 -6.16
C PHE A 41 0.20 -1.36 -7.21
N LEU A 42 0.27 -0.94 -8.47
CA LEU A 42 0.98 -1.68 -9.52
C LEU A 42 2.47 -1.86 -9.17
N SER A 43 3.12 -0.84 -8.61
CA SER A 43 4.53 -0.94 -8.19
C SER A 43 4.71 -1.91 -7.01
N PHE A 44 3.74 -1.99 -6.10
CA PHE A 44 3.74 -2.94 -4.99
C PHE A 44 3.36 -4.36 -5.41
N ASP A 45 2.41 -4.52 -6.32
CA ASP A 45 2.04 -5.82 -6.90
C ASP A 45 3.18 -6.39 -7.72
N ARG A 46 3.93 -5.56 -8.47
CA ARG A 46 5.19 -5.97 -9.10
C ARG A 46 6.21 -6.46 -8.07
N LEU A 47 6.41 -5.73 -6.97
CA LEU A 47 7.29 -6.17 -5.88
C LEU A 47 6.81 -7.48 -5.26
N ARG A 48 5.49 -7.65 -5.04
CA ARG A 48 4.89 -8.88 -4.49
C ARG A 48 5.04 -10.08 -5.42
N LEU A 49 4.77 -9.90 -6.72
CA LEU A 49 4.90 -10.95 -7.73
C LEU A 49 6.37 -11.35 -7.92
N LEU A 50 7.29 -10.38 -7.85
CA LEU A 50 8.73 -10.65 -7.80
C LEU A 50 9.10 -11.51 -6.58
N ILE A 51 8.57 -11.17 -5.40
CA ILE A 51 8.76 -11.95 -4.16
C ILE A 51 8.19 -13.37 -4.30
N ALA A 52 7.07 -13.53 -5.00
CA ALA A 52 6.43 -14.83 -5.25
C ALA A 52 7.14 -15.66 -6.34
N GLY A 53 8.22 -15.16 -6.95
CA GLY A 53 8.92 -15.82 -8.05
C GLY A 53 8.13 -15.82 -9.37
N CYS A 54 7.07 -15.01 -9.48
CA CYS A 54 6.30 -14.87 -10.71
C CYS A 54 7.03 -13.91 -11.67
N GLN A 55 7.37 -14.40 -12.87
CA GLN A 55 7.98 -13.59 -13.93
C GLN A 55 6.95 -12.60 -14.48
N ILE A 56 7.20 -11.30 -14.29
CA ILE A 56 6.49 -10.24 -15.00
C ILE A 56 7.38 -9.79 -16.16
N SER A 57 6.92 -9.92 -17.39
CA SER A 57 7.50 -9.21 -18.52
C SER A 57 6.97 -7.77 -18.54
N SER A 58 7.88 -6.78 -18.55
CA SER A 58 7.91 -5.68 -19.54
C SER A 58 8.75 -4.50 -19.05
N ASP A 59 9.64 -4.08 -19.95
CA ASP A 59 10.48 -2.87 -20.04
C ASP A 59 11.82 -2.77 -19.27
N GLU A 60 12.87 -2.64 -20.10
CA GLU A 60 14.30 -2.93 -19.90
C GLU A 60 15.07 -2.01 -18.94
N LYS A 61 14.42 -1.19 -18.11
CA LYS A 61 15.12 -0.36 -17.11
C LYS A 61 14.93 -0.82 -15.67
N GLU A 62 13.90 -1.61 -15.38
CA GLU A 62 13.64 -2.14 -14.04
C GLU A 62 14.45 -3.42 -13.76
N SER A 63 14.99 -4.05 -14.81
CA SER A 63 15.70 -5.34 -14.82
C SER A 63 17.05 -5.35 -14.09
N LEU A 64 17.69 -4.19 -13.86
CA LEU A 64 19.01 -4.13 -13.20
C LEU A 64 18.96 -4.37 -11.69
N LEU A 65 17.87 -3.98 -11.00
CA LEU A 65 17.69 -4.25 -9.57
C LEU A 65 17.23 -5.70 -9.31
N LEU A 66 16.66 -6.36 -10.33
CA LEU A 66 15.91 -7.61 -10.20
C LEU A 66 16.76 -8.87 -10.41
N ARG A 67 17.92 -8.76 -11.06
CA ARG A 67 18.75 -9.93 -11.41
C ARG A 67 19.53 -10.52 -10.22
N ASN A 68 19.69 -9.79 -9.12
CA ASN A 68 20.55 -10.19 -7.99
C ASN A 68 19.78 -10.86 -6.82
N VAL A 69 18.49 -11.14 -7.00
CA VAL A 69 17.56 -11.47 -5.89
C VAL A 69 17.38 -12.99 -5.73
N SER A 70 17.81 -13.79 -6.73
CA SER A 70 17.88 -15.23 -6.57
C SER A 70 19.07 -15.58 -5.68
N GLU A 71 18.79 -16.21 -4.54
CA GLU A 71 19.74 -16.89 -3.65
C GLU A 71 20.42 -16.06 -2.53
N ASN A 72 19.65 -15.38 -1.68
CA ASN A 72 19.98 -15.29 -0.25
C ASN A 72 18.90 -14.53 0.54
N THR A 73 18.81 -14.78 1.85
CA THR A 73 18.07 -13.96 2.83
C THR A 73 18.36 -12.45 2.72
N ARG A 74 19.57 -12.07 2.26
CA ARG A 74 19.95 -10.68 1.92
C ARG A 74 19.05 -10.02 0.86
N GLY A 75 18.45 -10.80 -0.04
CA GLY A 75 17.52 -10.30 -1.05
C GLY A 75 16.24 -9.74 -0.42
N PHE A 76 15.73 -10.38 0.64
CA PHE A 76 14.54 -9.90 1.34
C PHE A 76 14.77 -8.57 2.05
N ASP A 77 15.93 -8.37 2.67
CA ASP A 77 16.25 -7.11 3.35
C ASP A 77 16.33 -5.93 2.37
N GLN A 78 16.99 -6.13 1.22
CA GLN A 78 17.07 -5.12 0.17
C GLN A 78 15.68 -4.81 -0.42
N MET A 79 14.84 -5.83 -0.57
CA MET A 79 13.46 -5.67 -1.04
C MET A 79 12.56 -4.96 -0.05
N TYR A 80 12.70 -5.27 1.24
CA TYR A 80 11.99 -4.59 2.30
C TYR A 80 12.41 -3.13 2.40
N ALA A 81 13.71 -2.83 2.24
CA ALA A 81 14.20 -1.47 2.15
C ALA A 81 13.61 -0.73 0.93
N ALA A 82 13.63 -1.35 -0.26
CA ALA A 82 13.03 -0.77 -1.46
C ALA A 82 11.52 -0.53 -1.32
N TYR A 83 10.80 -1.44 -0.66
CA TYR A 83 9.39 -1.28 -0.32
C TYR A 83 9.19 -0.07 0.59
N LEU A 84 9.96 0.03 1.68
CA LEU A 84 9.84 1.13 2.64
C LEU A 84 10.17 2.49 2.02
N ASP A 85 11.18 2.57 1.14
CA ASP A 85 11.55 3.83 0.50
C ASP A 85 10.45 4.31 -0.46
N LYS A 86 9.85 3.40 -1.23
CA LYS A 86 8.66 3.72 -2.04
C LYS A 86 7.51 4.15 -1.14
N ALA A 87 7.23 3.41 -0.07
CA ALA A 87 6.14 3.74 0.84
C ALA A 87 6.33 5.11 1.52
N ARG A 88 7.56 5.48 1.91
CA ARG A 88 7.89 6.82 2.43
C ARG A 88 7.68 7.91 1.38
N LEU A 89 8.15 7.68 0.17
CA LEU A 89 7.94 8.60 -0.94
C LEU A 89 6.43 8.84 -1.17
N PHE A 90 5.62 7.79 -1.18
CA PHE A 90 4.17 7.92 -1.29
C PHE A 90 3.52 8.62 -0.10
N ALA A 91 3.96 8.32 1.12
CA ALA A 91 3.47 9.00 2.32
C ALA A 91 3.68 10.51 2.25
N SER A 92 4.73 10.97 1.56
CA SER A 92 5.01 12.41 1.38
C SER A 92 4.00 13.12 0.46
N PHE A 93 3.35 12.39 -0.46
CA PHE A 93 2.29 12.92 -1.33
C PHE A 93 0.91 12.88 -0.68
N LEU A 94 0.75 12.12 0.41
CA LEU A 94 -0.50 12.01 1.13
C LEU A 94 -0.60 13.10 2.20
N PRO A 95 -1.81 13.61 2.48
CA PRO A 95 -2.03 14.50 3.61
C PRO A 95 -1.51 13.89 4.90
N GLU A 96 -0.97 14.73 5.79
CA GLU A 96 -0.43 14.27 7.07
C GLU A 96 -1.51 13.66 7.96
N PHE A 97 -2.67 14.30 7.99
CA PHE A 97 -3.86 13.79 8.66
C PHE A 97 -4.92 13.48 7.62
N PRO A 98 -5.44 12.25 7.60
CA PRO A 98 -6.52 11.89 6.69
C PRO A 98 -7.80 12.64 7.05
N THR A 99 -8.69 12.81 6.07
CA THR A 99 -10.05 13.28 6.34
C THR A 99 -10.75 12.26 7.25
N LYS A 100 -11.34 12.75 8.34
CA LYS A 100 -12.11 11.92 9.28
C LYS A 100 -13.17 11.12 8.53
N ARG A 101 -13.16 9.80 8.68
CA ARG A 101 -14.23 8.97 8.11
C ARG A 101 -15.54 9.15 8.88
N GLN A 102 -16.62 9.19 8.12
CA GLN A 102 -17.96 9.16 8.69
C GLN A 102 -18.31 7.73 9.07
N ILE A 103 -18.81 7.57 10.29
CA ILE A 103 -19.37 6.31 10.78
C ILE A 103 -20.77 6.18 10.17
N PRO A 104 -21.13 5.04 9.56
CA PRO A 104 -22.48 4.77 9.10
C PRO A 104 -23.52 4.92 10.22
N GLN A 105 -24.74 5.37 9.90
CA GLN A 105 -25.79 5.66 10.88
C GLN A 105 -26.26 4.42 11.66
N ASP A 106 -26.09 3.24 11.07
CA ASP A 106 -26.43 1.93 11.61
C ASP A 106 -25.42 1.40 12.64
N ILE A 107 -24.36 2.17 12.92
CA ILE A 107 -23.28 1.76 13.82
C ILE A 107 -23.19 2.72 15.00
N ASP A 108 -23.24 2.14 16.20
CA ASP A 108 -23.07 2.89 17.44
C ASP A 108 -21.65 3.46 17.55
N PRO A 109 -21.47 4.80 17.54
CA PRO A 109 -20.17 5.43 17.63
C PRO A 109 -19.40 5.13 18.93
N ASP A 110 -20.09 4.72 20.01
CA ASP A 110 -19.49 4.40 21.30
C ASP A 110 -18.87 3.00 21.32
N LEU A 111 -19.27 2.13 20.39
CA LEU A 111 -18.67 0.81 20.18
C LEU A 111 -17.44 0.86 19.27
N VAL A 112 -17.18 2.00 18.62
CA VAL A 112 -16.05 2.18 17.69
C VAL A 112 -14.82 2.69 18.43
N GLN A 113 -13.89 1.77 18.73
CA GLN A 113 -12.64 2.08 19.45
C GLN A 113 -11.58 2.79 18.59
N PHE A 114 -11.78 2.87 17.27
CA PHE A 114 -10.83 3.48 16.34
C PHE A 114 -11.52 4.54 15.47
N LYS A 115 -11.12 5.80 15.62
CA LYS A 115 -11.60 6.92 14.82
C LYS A 115 -10.41 7.46 14.03
N VAL A 116 -10.39 7.20 12.72
CA VAL A 116 -9.34 7.63 11.79
C VAL A 116 -9.92 8.49 10.68
#